data_AF-A0A1Q8YB93-F1
#
_entry.id   AF-A0A1Q8YB93-F1
#
_cell.length_a   1.000
_cell.length_b   1.000
_cell.length_c   1.000
_cell.angle_alpha   90.00
_cell.angle_beta   90.00
_cell.angle_gamma   90.00
#
_symmetry.space_group_name_H-M   'P 1'
#
loop_
_entity.id
_entity.type
_entity.pdbx_description
1 polymer ?
#
loop_
_entity_poly.entity_id
_entity_poly.type
_entity_poly.pdbx_seq_one_letter_code
_entity_poly.pdbx_strand_id
1 'polypeptide(L)'
;MSRADEYRYQIQRQRKQELDRQRVRETTRPFLDRYRSVLTDVINQGLDAVVTGEFRELSSALDRMETLLDSDPFAARDMSRSLGGRFHGLPRFAREQSRSRQDAELAAADSFRKAHQAEAERQLQLKAEIETAWREGLSGWSTPVALNAAFAELQQLRERLLGNAANNMTSAQISAALLDVQQRYEADAERQLQEMKSRVQREAVTDALTLQRAQLEQEANKNGGERAAKLREALANATGLAPKEQAEVLNQLAQEQDEAAVDESQRREVVRAVYLSLQQAGFVVDGPEHLVSQGQDEVLIRARRPAGAQADFRVNLSGHLSYKFHQYKGKTCEKDVTPIMATLQDAYGISLSDKRVIWVNPDDQDQDARPYPDATQERSK
;
A
#
# COMPACT_ATOMS: atom_id res chain seq x y z
N MET A 1 -56.57 1.84 -126.02
CA MET A 1 -55.14 2.03 -125.70
C MET A 1 -54.40 0.78 -126.11
N SER A 2 -53.30 0.90 -126.85
CA SER A 2 -52.60 -0.25 -127.45
C SER A 2 -51.71 -0.95 -126.42
N ARG A 3 -51.62 -2.29 -126.47
CA ARG A 3 -50.66 -3.09 -125.65
C ARG A 3 -49.22 -2.59 -125.76
N ALA A 4 -48.87 -1.94 -126.88
CA ALA A 4 -47.56 -1.32 -127.09
C ALA A 4 -47.32 -0.05 -126.24
N ASP A 5 -48.36 0.74 -125.96
CA ASP A 5 -48.26 1.94 -125.12
C ASP A 5 -48.15 1.58 -123.65
N GLU A 6 -48.88 0.55 -123.21
CA GLU A 6 -48.77 -0.04 -121.86
C GLU A 6 -47.36 -0.60 -121.63
N TYR A 7 -46.79 -1.30 -122.61
CA TYR A 7 -45.42 -1.83 -122.55
C TYR A 7 -44.36 -0.71 -122.51
N ARG A 8 -44.51 0.34 -123.33
CA ARG A 8 -43.62 1.53 -123.29
C ARG A 8 -43.69 2.27 -121.95
N TYR A 9 -44.89 2.41 -121.39
CA TYR A 9 -45.11 3.02 -120.09
C TYR A 9 -44.47 2.19 -118.96
N GLN A 10 -44.58 0.86 -119.02
CA GLN A 10 -43.92 -0.05 -118.08
C GLN A 10 -42.38 0.08 -118.14
N ILE A 11 -41.80 0.11 -119.33
CA ILE A 11 -40.34 0.28 -119.51
C ILE A 11 -39.87 1.65 -118.99
N GLN A 12 -40.60 2.73 -119.30
CA GLN A 12 -40.26 4.06 -118.80
C GLN A 12 -40.34 4.15 -117.27
N ARG A 13 -41.34 3.51 -116.68
CA ARG A 13 -41.50 3.42 -115.21
C ARG A 13 -40.37 2.62 -114.58
N GLN A 14 -39.98 1.48 -115.17
CA GLN A 14 -38.85 0.67 -114.73
C GLN A 14 -37.54 1.46 -114.78
N ARG A 15 -37.25 2.12 -115.91
CA ARG A 15 -36.05 2.97 -116.05
C ARG A 15 -36.02 4.12 -115.04
N LYS A 16 -37.16 4.78 -114.79
CA LYS A 16 -37.25 5.83 -113.77
C LYS A 16 -36.99 5.28 -112.37
N GLN A 17 -37.57 4.12 -112.04
CA GLN A 17 -37.34 3.45 -110.77
C GLN A 17 -35.87 3.03 -110.59
N GLU A 18 -35.20 2.57 -111.65
CA GLU A 18 -33.78 2.23 -111.62
C GLU A 18 -32.90 3.47 -111.41
N LEU A 19 -33.18 4.58 -112.09
CA LEU A 19 -32.47 5.84 -111.89
C LEU A 19 -32.67 6.41 -110.48
N ASP A 20 -33.89 6.33 -109.93
CA ASP A 20 -34.16 6.78 -108.56
C ASP A 20 -33.48 5.85 -107.53
N ARG A 21 -33.44 4.53 -107.78
CA ARG A 21 -32.67 3.57 -106.99
C ARG A 21 -31.17 3.87 -107.02
N GLN A 22 -30.60 4.18 -108.19
CA GLN A 22 -29.18 4.55 -108.33
C GLN A 22 -28.86 5.83 -107.55
N ARG A 23 -29.68 6.88 -107.69
CA ARG A 23 -29.51 8.12 -106.92
C ARG A 23 -29.57 7.88 -105.41
N VAL A 24 -30.53 7.08 -104.94
CA VAL A 24 -30.62 6.76 -103.51
C VAL A 24 -29.41 5.96 -103.05
N ARG A 25 -28.89 5.02 -103.84
CA ARG A 25 -27.64 4.30 -103.53
C ARG A 25 -26.46 5.25 -103.37
N GLU A 26 -26.26 6.13 -104.35
CA GLU A 26 -25.15 7.10 -104.35
C GLU A 26 -25.22 8.06 -103.17
N THR A 27 -26.43 8.52 -102.80
CA THR A 27 -26.62 9.40 -101.64
C THR A 27 -26.50 8.67 -100.31
N THR A 28 -26.84 7.37 -100.23
CA THR A 28 -26.85 6.61 -98.97
C THR A 28 -25.48 6.01 -98.64
N ARG A 29 -24.69 5.63 -99.65
CA ARG A 29 -23.36 5.01 -99.48
C ARG A 29 -22.39 5.82 -98.58
N PRO A 30 -22.26 7.15 -98.74
CA PRO A 30 -21.40 7.95 -97.85
C PRO A 30 -21.82 7.93 -96.37
N PHE A 31 -23.10 7.70 -96.07
CA PHE A 31 -23.56 7.58 -94.68
C PHE A 31 -23.14 6.24 -94.07
N LEU A 32 -23.22 5.15 -94.84
CA LEU A 32 -22.74 3.83 -94.39
C LEU A 32 -21.23 3.83 -94.17
N ASP A 33 -20.46 4.45 -95.08
CA ASP A 33 -19.00 4.60 -94.92
C ASP A 33 -18.65 5.39 -93.64
N ARG A 34 -19.43 6.43 -93.32
CA ARG A 34 -19.26 7.18 -92.05
C ARG A 34 -19.62 6.32 -90.84
N TYR A 35 -20.69 5.55 -90.87
CA TYR A 35 -21.04 4.64 -89.76
C TYR A 35 -19.96 3.57 -89.54
N ARG A 36 -19.39 3.03 -90.62
CA ARG A 36 -18.26 2.10 -90.57
C ARG A 36 -17.04 2.75 -89.93
N SER A 37 -16.72 3.99 -90.30
CA SER A 37 -15.63 4.75 -89.66
C SER A 37 -15.88 4.92 -88.16
N VAL A 38 -17.11 5.27 -87.75
CA VAL A 38 -17.44 5.43 -86.33
C VAL A 38 -17.31 4.13 -85.55
N LEU A 39 -17.77 2.99 -86.11
CA LEU A 39 -17.57 1.69 -85.47
C LEU A 39 -16.08 1.35 -85.37
N THR A 40 -15.30 1.62 -86.42
CA THR A 40 -13.85 1.40 -86.43
C THR A 40 -13.15 2.26 -85.38
N ASP A 41 -13.57 3.51 -85.20
CA ASP A 41 -13.04 4.42 -84.19
C ASP A 41 -13.34 3.94 -82.76
N VAL A 42 -14.50 3.32 -82.55
CA VAL A 42 -14.89 2.70 -81.26
C VAL A 42 -14.01 1.48 -80.96
N ILE A 43 -13.74 0.63 -81.96
CA ILE A 43 -12.81 -0.51 -81.83
C ILE A 43 -11.40 -0.02 -81.55
N ASN A 44 -10.92 0.99 -82.28
CA ASN A 44 -9.57 1.56 -82.10
C ASN A 44 -9.37 2.15 -80.70
N GLN A 45 -10.45 2.61 -80.06
CA GLN A 45 -10.44 3.10 -78.68
C GLN A 45 -10.63 1.97 -77.64
N GLY A 46 -10.82 0.72 -78.05
CA GLY A 46 -11.09 -0.43 -77.17
C GLY A 46 -12.43 -0.35 -76.42
N LEU A 47 -13.36 0.47 -76.94
CA LEU A 47 -14.64 0.77 -76.30
C LEU A 47 -15.73 -0.25 -76.63
N ASP A 48 -15.48 -1.13 -77.60
CA ASP A 48 -16.33 -2.25 -78.00
C ASP A 48 -16.53 -3.28 -76.88
N ALA A 49 -15.50 -3.50 -76.06
CA ALA A 49 -15.56 -4.37 -74.87
C ALA A 49 -16.45 -3.79 -73.76
N VAL A 50 -16.57 -2.47 -73.66
CA VAL A 50 -17.41 -1.81 -72.66
C VAL A 50 -18.88 -1.89 -73.06
N VAL A 51 -19.17 -1.72 -74.35
CA VAL A 51 -20.53 -1.62 -74.92
C VAL A 51 -20.83 -2.75 -75.91
N THR A 52 -20.57 -3.99 -75.51
CA THR A 52 -20.68 -5.16 -76.41
C THR A 52 -22.08 -5.34 -77.00
N GLY A 53 -23.14 -4.99 -76.25
CA GLY A 53 -24.52 -5.07 -76.70
C GLY A 53 -24.83 -4.11 -77.85
N GLU A 54 -24.72 -2.80 -77.60
CA GLU A 54 -25.00 -1.76 -78.61
C GLU A 54 -24.07 -1.86 -79.83
N PHE A 55 -22.79 -2.19 -79.60
CA PHE A 55 -21.83 -2.35 -80.68
C PHE A 55 -22.22 -3.51 -81.62
N ARG A 56 -22.61 -4.67 -81.07
CA ARG A 56 -23.06 -5.82 -81.85
C ARG A 56 -24.35 -5.53 -82.62
N GLU A 57 -25.31 -4.87 -81.97
CA GLU A 57 -26.56 -4.46 -82.60
C GLU A 57 -26.32 -3.53 -83.80
N LEU A 58 -25.55 -2.46 -83.60
CA LEU A 58 -25.27 -1.48 -84.66
C LEU A 58 -24.40 -2.06 -85.77
N SER A 59 -23.45 -2.94 -85.45
CA SER A 59 -22.68 -3.67 -86.47
C SER A 59 -23.59 -4.55 -87.33
N SER A 60 -24.48 -5.33 -86.70
CA SER A 60 -25.44 -6.16 -87.44
C SER A 60 -26.43 -5.33 -88.26
N ALA A 61 -26.78 -4.13 -87.79
CA ALA A 61 -27.64 -3.20 -88.50
C ALA A 61 -26.93 -2.58 -89.70
N LEU A 62 -25.63 -2.28 -89.61
CA LEU A 62 -24.81 -1.81 -90.71
C LEU A 62 -24.71 -2.87 -91.81
N ASP A 63 -24.40 -4.11 -91.45
CA ASP A 63 -24.35 -5.24 -92.41
C ASP A 63 -25.69 -5.42 -93.14
N ARG A 64 -26.81 -5.29 -92.42
CA ARG A 64 -28.15 -5.31 -93.01
C ARG A 64 -28.38 -4.14 -93.96
N MET A 65 -27.96 -2.92 -93.61
CA MET A 65 -28.06 -1.77 -94.53
C MET A 65 -27.22 -1.95 -95.79
N GLU A 66 -26.02 -2.54 -95.68
CA GLU A 66 -25.17 -2.84 -96.83
C GLU A 66 -25.86 -3.85 -97.78
N THR A 67 -26.43 -4.93 -97.24
CA THR A 67 -27.21 -5.90 -98.07
C THR A 67 -28.49 -5.30 -98.66
N LEU A 68 -29.16 -4.40 -97.95
CA LEU A 68 -30.34 -3.68 -98.45
C LEU A 68 -29.97 -2.68 -99.53
N LEU A 69 -28.78 -2.09 -99.51
CA LEU A 69 -28.35 -1.15 -100.54
C LEU A 69 -28.37 -1.79 -101.94
N ASP A 70 -28.04 -3.08 -102.02
CA ASP A 70 -28.03 -3.86 -103.27
C ASP A 70 -29.39 -4.41 -103.69
N SER A 71 -30.31 -4.65 -102.75
CA SER A 71 -31.65 -5.21 -103.01
C SER A 71 -32.76 -4.16 -103.03
N ASP A 72 -32.84 -3.30 -102.01
CA ASP A 72 -33.78 -2.19 -101.87
C ASP A 72 -33.12 -0.91 -101.27
N PRO A 73 -32.67 0.03 -102.12
CA PRO A 73 -32.01 1.25 -101.69
C PRO A 73 -32.86 2.16 -100.80
N PHE A 74 -34.18 2.15 -100.98
CA PHE A 74 -35.07 3.03 -100.21
C PHE A 74 -35.17 2.55 -98.75
N ALA A 75 -35.29 1.23 -98.54
CA ALA A 75 -35.27 0.63 -97.22
C ALA A 75 -33.92 0.89 -96.50
N ALA A 76 -32.80 0.77 -97.20
CA ALA A 76 -31.47 1.09 -96.65
C ALA A 76 -31.36 2.55 -96.18
N ARG A 77 -31.87 3.49 -96.99
CA ARG A 77 -31.89 4.93 -96.64
C ARG A 77 -32.74 5.22 -95.42
N ASP A 78 -33.93 4.64 -95.35
CA ASP A 78 -34.86 4.90 -94.24
C ASP A 78 -34.33 4.28 -92.93
N MET A 79 -33.66 3.13 -93.00
CA MET A 79 -32.95 2.51 -91.88
C MET A 79 -31.71 3.33 -91.45
N SER A 80 -30.96 3.89 -92.40
CA SER A 80 -29.85 4.82 -92.09
C SER A 80 -30.34 6.06 -91.35
N ARG A 81 -31.47 6.65 -91.78
CA ARG A 81 -32.06 7.81 -91.11
C ARG A 81 -32.52 7.52 -89.69
N SER A 82 -33.10 6.35 -89.44
CA SER A 82 -33.58 5.98 -88.10
C SER A 82 -32.44 5.67 -87.13
N LEU A 83 -31.36 5.04 -87.61
CA LEU A 83 -30.24 4.62 -86.77
C LEU A 83 -29.06 5.61 -86.72
N GLY A 84 -29.03 6.64 -87.58
CA GLY A 84 -27.93 7.60 -87.63
C GLY A 84 -27.60 8.28 -86.30
N GLY A 85 -28.62 8.61 -85.51
CA GLY A 85 -28.42 9.17 -84.16
C GLY A 85 -27.72 8.20 -83.20
N ARG A 86 -28.03 6.90 -83.27
CA ARG A 86 -27.38 5.86 -82.45
C ARG A 86 -25.92 5.65 -82.86
N PHE A 87 -25.63 5.62 -84.17
CA PHE A 87 -24.24 5.53 -84.65
C PHE A 87 -23.41 6.71 -84.18
N HIS A 88 -23.88 7.94 -84.35
CA HIS A 88 -23.12 9.13 -83.93
C HIS A 88 -23.04 9.29 -82.40
N GLY A 89 -24.03 8.81 -81.65
CA GLY A 89 -24.03 8.82 -80.19
C GLY A 89 -23.18 7.73 -79.54
N LEU A 90 -22.90 6.63 -80.24
CA LEU A 90 -22.20 5.46 -79.71
C LEU A 90 -20.85 5.79 -79.07
N PRO A 91 -19.94 6.59 -79.68
CA PRO A 91 -18.65 6.91 -79.05
C PRO A 91 -18.80 7.67 -77.73
N ARG A 92 -19.77 8.58 -77.65
CA ARG A 92 -20.04 9.33 -76.42
C ARG A 92 -20.58 8.40 -75.33
N PHE A 93 -21.56 7.58 -75.66
CA PHE A 93 -22.14 6.60 -74.75
C PHE A 93 -21.07 5.63 -74.22
N ALA A 94 -20.20 5.13 -75.09
CA ALA A 94 -19.15 4.20 -74.70
C ALA A 94 -18.09 4.82 -73.78
N ARG A 95 -17.71 6.09 -74.03
CA ARG A 95 -16.81 6.83 -73.13
C ARG A 95 -17.45 7.10 -71.77
N GLU A 96 -18.72 7.47 -71.73
CA GLU A 96 -19.45 7.69 -70.48
C GLU A 96 -19.57 6.39 -69.68
N GLN A 97 -19.88 5.27 -70.33
CA GLN A 97 -19.94 3.96 -69.69
C GLN A 97 -18.56 3.49 -69.18
N SER A 98 -17.49 3.73 -69.94
CA SER A 98 -16.12 3.40 -69.52
C SER A 98 -15.69 4.21 -68.31
N ARG A 99 -15.97 5.52 -68.30
CA ARG A 99 -15.67 6.40 -67.15
C ARG A 99 -16.45 5.97 -65.92
N SER A 100 -17.75 5.71 -66.06
CA SER A 100 -18.58 5.25 -64.94
C SER A 100 -18.09 3.92 -64.34
N ARG A 101 -17.63 2.96 -65.15
CA ARG A 101 -17.02 1.72 -64.63
C ARG A 101 -15.72 1.99 -63.90
N GLN A 102 -14.85 2.81 -64.47
CA GLN A 102 -13.57 3.17 -63.85
C GLN A 102 -13.77 3.91 -62.52
N ASP A 103 -14.72 4.86 -62.46
CA ASP A 103 -15.06 5.59 -61.23
C ASP A 103 -15.63 4.63 -60.16
N ALA A 104 -16.45 3.66 -60.57
CA ALA A 104 -16.98 2.63 -59.67
C ALA A 104 -15.88 1.70 -59.13
N GLU A 105 -14.92 1.31 -59.97
CA GLU A 105 -13.76 0.50 -59.56
C GLU A 105 -12.86 1.25 -58.58
N LEU A 106 -12.57 2.54 -58.84
CA LEU A 106 -11.80 3.39 -57.93
C LEU A 106 -12.54 3.58 -56.60
N ALA A 107 -13.84 3.86 -56.65
CA ALA A 107 -14.66 3.99 -55.44
C ALA A 107 -14.69 2.68 -54.63
N ALA A 108 -14.80 1.52 -55.29
CA ALA A 108 -14.73 0.22 -54.65
C ALA A 108 -13.35 -0.01 -53.98
N ALA A 109 -12.26 0.29 -54.69
CA ALA A 109 -10.90 0.16 -54.15
C ALA A 109 -10.66 1.08 -52.95
N ASP A 110 -11.13 2.33 -53.00
CA ASP A 110 -11.02 3.27 -51.89
C ASP A 110 -11.87 2.85 -50.68
N SER A 111 -13.07 2.32 -50.93
CA SER A 111 -13.94 1.80 -49.86
C SER A 111 -13.31 0.60 -49.16
N PHE A 112 -12.68 -0.30 -49.92
CA PHE A 112 -11.96 -1.45 -49.40
C PHE A 112 -10.75 -1.02 -48.56
N ARG A 113 -9.97 -0.05 -49.05
CA ARG A 113 -8.83 0.52 -48.29
C ARG A 113 -9.28 1.17 -46.99
N LYS A 114 -10.34 1.98 -47.01
CA LYS A 114 -10.91 2.61 -45.81
C LYS A 114 -11.44 1.59 -44.82
N ALA A 115 -12.11 0.53 -45.29
CA ALA A 115 -12.59 -0.55 -44.44
C ALA A 115 -11.43 -1.26 -43.73
N HIS A 116 -10.38 -1.62 -44.46
CA HIS A 116 -9.18 -2.22 -43.86
C HIS A 116 -8.47 -1.30 -42.87
N GLN A 117 -8.36 0.00 -43.17
CA GLN A 117 -7.80 0.99 -42.24
C GLN A 117 -8.65 1.08 -40.97
N ALA A 118 -9.98 1.17 -41.10
CA ALA A 118 -10.89 1.22 -39.95
C ALA A 118 -10.82 -0.05 -39.10
N GLU A 119 -10.68 -1.23 -39.71
CA GLU A 119 -10.47 -2.49 -38.98
C GLU A 119 -9.14 -2.49 -38.22
N ALA A 120 -8.05 -2.05 -38.86
CA ALA A 120 -6.74 -1.94 -38.22
C ALA A 120 -6.76 -0.93 -37.05
N GLU A 121 -7.39 0.23 -37.24
CA GLU A 121 -7.57 1.25 -36.18
C GLU A 121 -8.38 0.70 -35.01
N ARG A 122 -9.48 -0.02 -35.27
CA ARG A 122 -10.27 -0.69 -34.22
C ARG A 122 -9.43 -1.70 -33.44
N GLN A 123 -8.60 -2.49 -34.12
CA GLN A 123 -7.71 -3.44 -33.43
C GLN A 123 -6.67 -2.73 -32.57
N LEU A 124 -6.11 -1.60 -33.02
CA LEU A 124 -5.19 -0.80 -32.24
C LEU A 124 -5.87 -0.17 -31.02
N GLN A 125 -7.09 0.37 -31.17
CA GLN A 125 -7.87 0.93 -30.07
C GLN A 125 -8.18 -0.13 -29.01
N LEU A 126 -8.64 -1.31 -29.42
CA LEU A 126 -8.90 -2.42 -28.49
C LEU A 126 -7.64 -2.83 -27.71
N LYS A 127 -6.49 -2.93 -28.40
CA LYS A 127 -5.21 -3.20 -27.72
C LYS A 127 -4.84 -2.10 -26.73
N ALA A 128 -5.02 -0.84 -27.11
CA ALA A 128 -4.74 0.30 -26.23
C ALA A 128 -5.64 0.30 -24.99
N GLU A 129 -6.94 0.02 -25.14
CA GLU A 129 -7.90 -0.09 -24.03
C GLU A 129 -7.54 -1.22 -23.06
N ILE A 130 -7.08 -2.36 -23.58
CA ILE A 130 -6.58 -3.47 -22.77
C ILE A 130 -5.31 -3.07 -22.03
N GLU A 131 -4.36 -2.39 -22.69
CA GLU A 131 -3.13 -1.91 -22.06
C GLU A 131 -3.38 -0.84 -21.00
N THR A 132 -4.37 0.03 -21.19
CA THR A 132 -4.76 1.01 -20.17
C THR A 132 -5.39 0.32 -18.96
N ALA A 133 -6.32 -0.62 -19.17
CA ALA A 133 -6.92 -1.39 -18.09
C ALA A 133 -5.88 -2.21 -17.31
N TRP A 134 -4.89 -2.76 -18.01
CA TRP A 134 -3.75 -3.44 -17.38
C TRP A 134 -2.92 -2.50 -16.50
N ARG A 135 -2.57 -1.31 -17.02
CA ARG A 135 -1.80 -0.31 -16.27
C ARG A 135 -2.55 0.19 -15.04
N GLU A 136 -3.84 0.46 -15.17
CA GLU A 136 -4.70 0.87 -14.07
C GLU A 136 -4.78 -0.22 -13.00
N GLY A 137 -4.96 -1.49 -13.40
CA GLY A 137 -4.97 -2.62 -12.46
C GLY A 137 -3.65 -2.82 -11.71
N LEU A 138 -2.50 -2.49 -12.30
CA LEU A 138 -1.22 -2.51 -11.61
C LEU A 138 -1.02 -1.32 -10.66
N SER A 139 -1.68 -0.18 -10.89
CA SER A 139 -1.56 1.00 -10.02
C SER A 139 -2.29 0.85 -8.68
N GLY A 140 -3.21 -0.11 -8.56
CA GLY A 140 -4.03 -0.33 -7.37
C GLY A 140 -3.31 -1.01 -6.20
N TRP A 141 -2.08 -1.49 -6.38
CA TRP A 141 -1.37 -2.29 -5.37
C TRP A 141 -0.85 -1.43 -4.23
N SER A 142 -1.29 -1.72 -3.00
CA SER A 142 -0.89 -1.02 -1.78
C SER A 142 0.51 -1.37 -1.30
N THR A 143 0.93 -2.63 -1.51
CA THR A 143 2.14 -3.20 -0.90
C THR A 143 3.13 -3.68 -1.97
N PRO A 144 4.37 -3.16 -2.03
CA PRO A 144 5.35 -3.54 -3.06
C PRO A 144 5.81 -5.00 -2.93
N VAL A 145 5.79 -5.56 -1.71
CA VAL A 145 6.11 -6.98 -1.45
C VAL A 145 5.08 -7.90 -2.10
N ALA A 146 3.79 -7.55 -2.01
CA ALA A 146 2.71 -8.30 -2.64
C ALA A 146 2.85 -8.29 -4.17
N LEU A 147 3.17 -7.13 -4.76
CA LEU A 147 3.40 -6.99 -6.20
C LEU A 147 4.58 -7.84 -6.68
N ASN A 148 5.69 -7.84 -5.94
CA ASN A 148 6.86 -8.65 -6.27
C ASN A 148 6.57 -10.16 -6.19
N ALA A 149 5.81 -10.59 -5.18
CA ALA A 149 5.40 -11.99 -5.04
C ALA A 149 4.47 -12.42 -6.18
N ALA A 150 3.57 -11.53 -6.62
CA ALA A 150 2.60 -11.80 -7.68
C ALA A 150 3.20 -11.74 -9.10
N PHE A 151 4.44 -11.26 -9.26
CA PHE A 151 5.02 -10.95 -10.57
C PHE A 151 4.96 -12.14 -11.55
N ALA A 152 5.26 -13.35 -11.10
CA ALA A 152 5.22 -14.55 -11.95
C ALA A 152 3.82 -14.85 -12.48
N GLU A 153 2.79 -14.76 -11.62
CA GLU A 153 1.40 -14.94 -12.03
C GLU A 153 0.92 -13.81 -12.95
N LEU A 154 1.30 -12.57 -12.66
CA LEU A 154 0.99 -11.43 -13.52
C LEU A 154 1.62 -11.57 -14.92
N GLN A 155 2.83 -12.11 -15.03
CA GLN A 155 3.43 -12.41 -16.35
C GLN A 155 2.65 -13.49 -17.10
N GLN A 156 2.28 -14.59 -16.43
CA GLN A 156 1.47 -15.64 -17.05
C GLN A 156 0.08 -15.12 -17.48
N LEU A 157 -0.53 -14.26 -16.65
CA LEU A 157 -1.82 -13.65 -16.93
C LEU A 157 -1.70 -12.69 -18.12
N ARG A 158 -0.63 -11.90 -18.18
CA ARG A 158 -0.30 -11.04 -19.32
C ARG A 158 -0.14 -11.84 -20.62
N GLU A 159 0.62 -12.94 -20.59
CA GLU A 159 0.82 -13.80 -21.76
C GLU A 159 -0.48 -14.45 -22.24
N ARG A 160 -1.33 -14.93 -21.32
CA ARG A 160 -2.64 -15.51 -21.67
C ARG A 160 -3.61 -14.50 -22.26
N LEU A 161 -3.58 -13.25 -21.78
CA LEU A 161 -4.49 -12.19 -22.22
C LEU A 161 -4.02 -11.47 -23.49
N LEU A 162 -2.72 -11.17 -23.59
CA LEU A 162 -2.15 -10.39 -24.70
C LEU A 162 -1.51 -11.25 -25.79
N GLY A 163 -1.07 -12.47 -25.46
CA GLY A 163 -0.40 -13.37 -26.40
C GLY A 163 -1.38 -14.07 -27.36
N ASN A 164 -2.62 -14.33 -26.92
CA ASN A 164 -3.65 -14.95 -27.75
C ASN A 164 -4.61 -13.88 -28.28
N ALA A 165 -4.35 -13.38 -29.50
CA ALA A 165 -5.20 -12.45 -30.23
C ALA A 165 -6.64 -12.94 -30.49
N ALA A 166 -6.97 -14.19 -30.14
CA ALA A 166 -8.28 -14.81 -30.27
C ALA A 166 -9.18 -14.68 -29.02
N ASN A 167 -8.64 -14.21 -27.89
CA ASN A 167 -9.43 -14.06 -26.67
C ASN A 167 -10.19 -12.73 -26.71
N ASN A 168 -11.47 -12.79 -27.03
CA ASN A 168 -12.45 -11.69 -26.92
C ASN A 168 -12.70 -11.32 -25.44
N MET A 169 -11.66 -11.07 -24.65
CA MET A 169 -11.82 -10.62 -23.28
C MET A 169 -12.01 -9.11 -23.22
N THR A 170 -13.03 -8.67 -22.49
CA THR A 170 -13.32 -7.25 -22.30
C THR A 170 -12.39 -6.65 -21.24
N SER A 171 -12.18 -5.33 -21.29
CA SER A 171 -11.41 -4.60 -20.26
C SER A 171 -11.88 -4.92 -18.84
N ALA A 172 -13.18 -5.10 -18.64
CA ALA A 172 -13.79 -5.48 -17.36
C ALA A 172 -13.37 -6.87 -16.84
N GLN A 173 -13.15 -7.83 -17.73
CA GLN A 173 -12.69 -9.16 -17.33
C GLN A 173 -11.20 -9.13 -16.93
N ILE A 174 -10.41 -8.28 -17.58
CA ILE A 174 -9.00 -8.07 -17.25
C ILE A 174 -8.88 -7.40 -15.88
N SER A 175 -9.67 -6.35 -15.63
CA SER A 175 -9.69 -5.69 -14.33
C SER A 175 -10.16 -6.64 -13.22
N ALA A 176 -11.18 -7.47 -13.47
CA ALA A 176 -11.63 -8.47 -12.50
C ALA A 176 -10.55 -9.52 -12.18
N ALA A 177 -9.84 -10.02 -13.19
CA ALA A 177 -8.76 -10.99 -12.99
C ALA A 177 -7.58 -10.37 -12.21
N LEU A 178 -7.21 -9.12 -12.52
CA LEU A 178 -6.16 -8.39 -11.80
C LEU A 178 -6.56 -8.13 -10.33
N LEU A 179 -7.81 -7.78 -10.07
CA LEU A 179 -8.33 -7.57 -8.71
C LEU A 179 -8.30 -8.85 -7.88
N ASP A 180 -8.62 -10.01 -8.46
CA ASP A 180 -8.55 -11.30 -7.76
C ASP A 180 -7.10 -11.66 -7.38
N VAL A 181 -6.14 -11.47 -8.29
CA VAL A 181 -4.71 -11.65 -7.97
C VAL A 181 -4.29 -10.65 -6.90
N GLN A 182 -4.65 -9.38 -7.03
CA GLN A 182 -4.33 -8.35 -6.05
C GLN A 182 -4.81 -8.73 -4.64
N GLN A 183 -6.10 -9.05 -4.49
CA GLN A 183 -6.69 -9.36 -3.18
C GLN A 183 -6.00 -10.54 -2.49
N ARG A 184 -5.64 -11.59 -3.25
CA ARG A 184 -4.96 -12.77 -2.68
C ARG A 184 -3.57 -12.42 -2.16
N TYR A 185 -2.76 -11.76 -2.97
CA TYR A 185 -1.38 -11.44 -2.61
C TYR A 185 -1.29 -10.33 -1.55
N GLU A 186 -2.22 -9.38 -1.53
CA GLU A 186 -2.32 -8.38 -0.46
C GLU A 186 -2.73 -9.03 0.87
N ALA A 187 -3.74 -9.91 0.85
CA ALA A 187 -4.13 -10.66 2.05
C ALA A 187 -2.99 -11.56 2.58
N ASP A 188 -2.20 -12.17 1.70
CA ASP A 188 -1.02 -12.95 2.07
C ASP A 188 0.07 -12.08 2.69
N ALA A 189 0.36 -10.92 2.08
CA ALA A 189 1.35 -9.98 2.60
C ALA A 189 0.94 -9.41 3.97
N GLU A 190 -0.34 -9.06 4.16
CA GLU A 190 -0.87 -8.61 5.45
C GLU A 190 -0.76 -9.70 6.52
N ARG A 191 -1.08 -10.95 6.19
CA ARG A 191 -0.92 -12.09 7.09
C ARG A 191 0.53 -12.27 7.52
N GLN A 192 1.47 -12.27 6.57
CA GLN A 192 2.90 -12.37 6.87
C GLN A 192 3.40 -11.23 7.75
N LEU A 193 2.96 -10.00 7.46
CA LEU A 193 3.33 -8.83 8.25
C LEU A 193 2.78 -8.91 9.68
N GLN A 194 1.57 -9.41 9.86
CA GLN A 194 0.96 -9.61 11.17
C GLN A 194 1.66 -10.73 11.96
N GLU A 195 2.01 -11.84 11.29
CA GLU A 195 2.78 -12.92 11.88
C GLU A 195 4.16 -12.42 12.34
N MET A 196 4.88 -11.70 11.47
CA MET A 196 6.16 -11.08 11.79
C MET A 196 6.06 -10.11 12.97
N LYS A 197 5.05 -9.23 13.00
CA LYS A 197 4.80 -8.34 14.15
C LYS A 197 4.56 -9.13 15.43
N SER A 198 3.72 -10.16 15.38
CA SER A 198 3.42 -10.99 16.55
C SER A 198 4.65 -11.75 17.05
N ARG A 199 5.52 -12.19 16.13
CA ARG A 199 6.77 -12.86 16.44
C ARG A 199 7.76 -11.91 17.10
N VAL A 200 7.98 -10.73 16.51
CA VAL A 200 8.85 -9.70 17.07
C VAL A 200 8.35 -9.25 18.45
N GLN A 201 7.03 -9.13 18.63
CA GLN A 201 6.46 -8.81 19.94
C GLN A 201 6.70 -9.91 20.97
N ARG A 202 6.57 -11.19 20.60
CA ARG A 202 6.89 -12.31 21.50
C ARG A 202 8.36 -12.34 21.86
N GLU A 203 9.24 -12.17 20.87
CA GLU A 203 10.70 -12.10 21.07
C GLU A 203 11.07 -10.90 21.97
N ALA A 204 10.47 -9.73 21.77
CA ALA A 204 10.70 -8.56 22.62
C ALA A 204 10.24 -8.78 24.07
N VAL A 205 9.10 -9.45 24.29
CA VAL A 205 8.63 -9.80 25.64
C VAL A 205 9.58 -10.80 26.30
N THR A 206 10.05 -11.81 25.56
CA THR A 206 11.01 -12.79 26.11
C THR A 206 12.33 -12.11 26.44
N ASP A 207 12.83 -11.22 25.58
CA ASP A 207 14.08 -10.49 25.81
C ASP A 207 13.96 -9.58 27.03
N ALA A 208 12.84 -8.85 27.18
CA ALA A 208 12.59 -8.02 28.36
C ALA A 208 12.57 -8.85 29.66
N LEU A 209 11.91 -10.01 29.66
CA LEU A 209 11.89 -10.91 30.82
C LEU A 209 13.27 -11.47 31.14
N THR A 210 14.06 -11.82 30.13
CA THR A 210 15.44 -12.30 30.34
C THR A 210 16.34 -11.20 30.92
N LEU A 211 16.19 -9.95 30.46
CA LEU A 211 16.93 -8.81 30.97
C LEU A 211 16.59 -8.54 32.43
N GLN A 212 15.29 -8.49 32.76
CA GLN A 212 14.81 -8.25 34.14
C GLN A 212 15.30 -9.35 35.10
N ARG A 213 15.27 -10.61 34.66
CA ARG A 213 15.84 -11.74 35.42
C ARG A 213 17.35 -11.56 35.64
N ALA A 214 18.10 -11.23 34.59
CA ALA A 214 19.55 -11.05 34.69
C ALA A 214 19.92 -9.92 35.67
N GLN A 215 19.13 -8.84 35.72
CA GLN A 215 19.28 -7.76 36.70
C GLN A 215 19.09 -8.28 38.14
N LEU A 216 17.99 -8.99 38.40
CA LEU A 216 17.71 -9.56 39.73
C LEU A 216 18.76 -10.61 40.14
N GLU A 217 19.26 -11.43 39.23
CA GLU A 217 20.35 -12.37 39.50
C GLU A 217 21.67 -11.65 39.82
N GLN A 218 21.97 -10.56 39.11
CA GLN A 218 23.14 -9.74 39.38
C GLN A 218 23.06 -9.09 40.77
N GLU A 219 21.89 -8.62 41.17
CA GLU A 219 21.64 -8.07 42.51
C GLU A 219 21.73 -9.14 43.60
N ALA A 220 21.15 -10.33 43.36
CA ALA A 220 21.31 -11.49 44.24
C ALA A 220 22.79 -11.88 44.43
N ASN A 221 23.62 -11.70 43.39
CA ASN A 221 25.05 -12.00 43.45
C ASN A 221 25.88 -10.90 44.14
N LYS A 222 25.44 -9.64 44.09
CA LYS A 222 26.08 -8.53 44.81
C LYS A 222 25.78 -8.56 46.31
N ASN A 223 24.56 -8.94 46.68
CA ASN A 223 24.11 -8.96 48.06
C ASN A 223 24.31 -10.36 48.68
N GLY A 224 25.15 -10.48 49.71
CA GLY A 224 25.31 -11.74 50.46
C GLY A 224 24.30 -11.86 51.59
N GLY A 225 23.68 -13.04 51.79
CA GLY A 225 22.81 -13.34 52.94
C GLY A 225 21.54 -14.14 52.59
N GLU A 226 20.68 -14.37 53.60
CA GLU A 226 19.44 -15.14 53.46
C GLU A 226 18.46 -14.54 52.43
N ARG A 227 18.41 -13.21 52.30
CA ARG A 227 17.56 -12.51 51.32
C ARG A 227 17.95 -12.86 49.89
N ALA A 228 19.25 -12.93 49.59
CA ALA A 228 19.74 -13.30 48.27
C ALA A 228 19.55 -14.80 47.97
N ALA A 229 19.48 -15.66 48.99
CA ALA A 229 19.11 -17.06 48.81
C ALA A 229 17.61 -17.20 48.46
N LYS A 230 16.74 -16.48 49.18
CA LYS A 230 15.29 -16.42 48.89
C LYS A 230 14.99 -15.86 47.50
N LEU A 231 15.71 -14.80 47.08
CA LEU A 231 15.58 -14.23 45.74
C LEU A 231 15.97 -15.24 44.66
N ARG A 232 17.07 -15.98 44.83
CA ARG A 232 17.48 -17.05 43.89
C ARG A 232 16.45 -18.18 43.81
N GLU A 233 15.88 -18.59 44.93
CA GLU A 233 14.83 -19.61 44.99
C GLU A 233 13.56 -19.14 44.27
N ALA A 234 13.14 -17.89 44.51
CA ALA A 234 12.00 -17.28 43.83
C ALA A 234 12.21 -17.17 42.31
N LEU A 235 13.42 -16.77 41.87
CA LEU A 235 13.80 -16.74 40.46
C LEU A 235 13.83 -18.15 39.82
N ALA A 236 14.28 -19.16 40.56
CA ALA A 236 14.25 -20.55 40.12
C ALA A 236 12.82 -21.05 39.92
N ASN A 237 11.92 -20.75 40.85
CA ASN A 237 10.50 -21.09 40.78
C ASN A 237 9.79 -20.35 39.62
N ALA A 238 10.18 -19.11 39.32
CA ALA A 238 9.61 -18.34 38.22
C ALA A 238 9.93 -18.94 36.83
N THR A 239 11.00 -19.72 36.69
CA THR A 239 11.41 -20.35 35.42
C THR A 239 10.41 -21.38 34.87
N GLY A 240 9.55 -21.93 35.73
CA GLY A 240 8.57 -22.96 35.36
C GLY A 240 7.18 -22.42 35.01
N LEU A 241 6.95 -21.10 35.14
CA LEU A 241 5.63 -20.47 34.99
C LEU A 241 5.38 -20.00 33.55
N ALA A 242 4.12 -19.73 33.22
CA ALA A 242 3.76 -19.14 31.93
C ALA A 242 4.32 -17.70 31.82
N PRO A 243 4.60 -17.16 30.61
CA PRO A 243 5.27 -15.86 30.44
C PRO A 243 4.56 -14.67 31.13
N LYS A 244 3.23 -14.71 31.27
CA LYS A 244 2.47 -13.67 31.98
C LYS A 244 2.66 -13.76 33.49
N GLU A 245 2.52 -14.95 34.05
CA GLU A 245 2.72 -15.21 35.47
C GLU A 245 4.19 -14.95 35.87
N GLN A 246 5.12 -15.31 34.99
CA GLN A 246 6.54 -15.01 35.14
C GLN A 246 6.79 -13.50 35.19
N ALA A 247 6.13 -12.71 34.33
CA ALA A 247 6.25 -11.25 34.35
C ALA A 247 5.71 -10.64 35.64
N GLU A 248 4.57 -11.12 36.15
CA GLU A 248 3.99 -10.66 37.41
C GLU A 248 4.89 -10.94 38.60
N VAL A 249 5.42 -12.16 38.70
CA VAL A 249 6.36 -12.55 39.76
C VAL A 249 7.66 -11.74 39.68
N LEU A 250 8.24 -11.56 38.49
CA LEU A 250 9.46 -10.76 38.32
C LEU A 250 9.25 -9.29 38.68
N ASN A 251 8.09 -8.72 38.36
CA ASN A 251 7.75 -7.35 38.74
C ASN A 251 7.59 -7.20 40.26
N GLN A 252 6.94 -8.15 40.93
CA GLN A 252 6.84 -8.15 42.39
C GLN A 252 8.21 -8.25 43.05
N LEU A 253 9.06 -9.16 42.57
CA LEU A 253 10.42 -9.31 43.08
C LEU A 253 11.26 -8.04 42.86
N ALA A 254 11.13 -7.38 41.71
CA ALA A 254 11.80 -6.12 41.44
C ALA A 254 11.32 -5.01 42.38
N GLN A 255 10.01 -4.89 42.59
CA GLN A 255 9.45 -3.91 43.52
C GLN A 255 9.91 -4.16 44.96
N GLU A 256 9.93 -5.42 45.41
CA GLU A 256 10.45 -5.80 46.73
C GLU A 256 11.95 -5.47 46.87
N GLN A 257 12.75 -5.64 45.81
CA GLN A 257 14.17 -5.23 45.82
C GLN A 257 14.33 -3.71 45.86
N ASP A 258 13.55 -2.96 45.08
CA ASP A 258 13.59 -1.50 45.07
C ASP A 258 13.20 -0.91 46.43
N GLU A 259 12.13 -1.41 47.04
CA GLU A 259 11.69 -1.00 48.39
C GLU A 259 12.79 -1.32 49.43
N ALA A 260 13.38 -2.51 49.39
CA ALA A 260 14.47 -2.87 50.29
C ALA A 260 15.73 -2.01 50.08
N ALA A 261 16.04 -1.64 48.84
CA ALA A 261 17.17 -0.77 48.52
C ALA A 261 16.92 0.67 49.02
N VAL A 262 15.69 1.16 48.93
CA VAL A 262 15.28 2.46 49.48
C VAL A 262 15.38 2.45 51.01
N ASP A 263 14.83 1.44 51.68
CA ASP A 263 14.89 1.30 53.14
C ASP A 263 16.35 1.25 53.65
N GLU A 264 17.19 0.46 52.99
CA GLU A 264 18.61 0.37 53.33
C GLU A 264 19.35 1.71 53.12
N SER A 265 18.99 2.45 52.07
CA SER A 265 19.56 3.77 51.81
C SER A 265 19.17 4.78 52.89
N GLN A 266 17.89 4.78 53.30
CA GLN A 266 17.38 5.60 54.42
C GLN A 266 18.12 5.24 55.71
N ARG A 267 18.27 3.95 56.02
CA ARG A 267 19.01 3.49 57.21
C ARG A 267 20.46 3.98 57.21
N ARG A 268 21.16 3.91 56.08
CA ARG A 268 22.55 4.40 55.96
C ARG A 268 22.66 5.90 56.17
N GLU A 269 21.71 6.67 55.64
CA GLU A 269 21.67 8.11 55.82
C GLU A 269 21.44 8.49 57.30
N VAL A 270 20.48 7.84 57.97
CA VAL A 270 20.22 8.03 59.40
C VAL A 270 21.43 7.62 60.25
N VAL A 271 22.03 6.45 59.98
CA VAL A 271 23.26 5.99 60.67
C VAL A 271 24.39 6.99 60.51
N ARG A 272 24.58 7.54 59.30
CA ARG A 272 25.61 8.56 59.03
C ARG A 272 25.32 9.86 59.78
N ALA A 273 24.08 10.32 59.80
CA ALA A 273 23.67 11.51 60.55
C ALA A 273 23.91 11.35 62.06
N VAL A 274 23.54 10.19 62.63
CA VAL A 274 23.77 9.86 64.05
C VAL A 274 25.26 9.80 64.38
N TYR A 275 26.05 9.14 63.54
CA TYR A 275 27.50 9.03 63.73
C TYR A 275 28.18 10.41 63.76
N LEU A 276 27.85 11.28 62.80
CA LEU A 276 28.39 12.64 62.71
C LEU A 276 27.92 13.53 63.87
N SER A 277 26.65 13.43 64.25
CA SER A 277 26.09 14.22 65.36
C SER A 277 26.77 13.87 66.69
N LEU A 278 27.04 12.59 66.96
CA LEU A 278 27.72 12.15 68.17
C LEU A 278 29.18 12.62 68.23
N GLN A 279 29.88 12.61 67.09
CA GLN A 279 31.24 13.17 66.99
C GLN A 279 31.26 14.68 67.26
N GLN A 280 30.32 15.43 66.70
CA GLN A 280 30.20 16.88 66.92
C GLN A 280 29.89 17.21 68.39
N ALA A 281 29.11 16.37 69.08
CA ALA A 281 28.81 16.49 70.50
C ALA A 281 29.98 16.09 71.43
N GLY A 282 31.12 15.65 70.86
CA GLY A 282 32.34 15.32 71.59
C GLY A 282 32.36 13.92 72.20
N PHE A 283 31.58 12.98 71.66
CA PHE A 283 31.68 11.55 72.00
C PHE A 283 32.75 10.86 71.15
N VAL A 284 33.40 9.85 71.73
CA VAL A 284 34.19 8.87 70.99
C VAL A 284 33.24 7.78 70.53
N VAL A 285 33.01 7.67 69.22
CA VAL A 285 32.03 6.77 68.61
C VAL A 285 32.72 5.53 68.06
N ASP A 286 32.27 4.36 68.50
CA ASP A 286 32.73 3.08 67.97
C ASP A 286 32.12 2.83 66.56
N GLY A 287 32.71 1.92 65.78
CA GLY A 287 32.17 1.58 64.46
C GLY A 287 30.75 1.01 64.55
N PRO A 288 29.86 1.26 63.56
CA PRO A 288 28.51 0.71 63.57
C PRO A 288 28.57 -0.82 63.52
N GLU A 289 27.89 -1.47 64.48
CA GLU A 289 27.77 -2.92 64.57
C GLU A 289 26.38 -3.36 64.08
N HIS A 290 26.35 -4.32 63.18
CA HIS A 290 25.10 -4.93 62.71
C HIS A 290 24.61 -5.97 63.71
N LEU A 291 23.37 -5.84 64.18
CA LEU A 291 22.76 -6.76 65.15
C LEU A 291 21.47 -7.32 64.58
N VAL A 292 21.38 -8.65 64.61
CA VAL A 292 20.14 -9.38 64.36
C VAL A 292 19.69 -9.94 65.71
N SER A 293 18.75 -9.25 66.37
CA SER A 293 18.25 -9.65 67.69
C SER A 293 16.74 -9.82 67.62
N GLN A 294 16.24 -10.99 68.05
CA GLN A 294 14.81 -11.34 68.09
C GLN A 294 14.04 -11.11 66.77
N GLY A 295 14.70 -11.30 65.62
CA GLY A 295 14.07 -11.14 64.30
C GLY A 295 14.00 -9.70 63.78
N GLN A 296 14.61 -8.73 64.50
CA GLN A 296 14.75 -7.35 64.06
C GLN A 296 16.20 -7.09 63.60
N ASP A 297 16.32 -6.50 62.42
CA ASP A 297 17.56 -6.16 61.72
C ASP A 297 17.91 -4.70 62.04
N GLU A 298 18.83 -4.50 62.99
CA GLU A 298 19.17 -3.19 63.57
C GLU A 298 20.67 -2.89 63.47
N VAL A 299 21.02 -1.62 63.30
CA VAL A 299 22.40 -1.14 63.37
C VAL A 299 22.60 -0.42 64.70
N LEU A 300 23.54 -0.90 65.53
CA LEU A 300 23.91 -0.29 66.79
C LEU A 300 25.15 0.60 66.62
N ILE A 301 25.05 1.82 67.11
CA ILE A 301 26.14 2.78 67.22
C ILE A 301 26.38 3.02 68.71
N ARG A 302 27.56 2.63 69.21
CA ARG A 302 27.97 2.89 70.59
C ARG A 302 28.86 4.11 70.66
N ALA A 303 28.60 4.98 71.61
CA ALA A 303 29.36 6.21 71.81
C ALA A 303 29.70 6.39 73.29
N ARG A 304 30.92 6.87 73.59
CA ARG A 304 31.44 7.01 74.95
C ARG A 304 32.11 8.36 75.15
N ARG A 305 31.86 9.01 76.28
CA ARG A 305 32.65 10.18 76.72
C ARG A 305 33.87 9.72 77.54
N PRO A 306 34.98 10.47 77.52
CA PRO A 306 36.11 10.23 78.42
C PRO A 306 35.75 10.26 79.91
N ALA A 307 34.66 10.95 80.27
CA ALA A 307 34.13 11.02 81.63
C ALA A 307 33.32 9.77 82.08
N GLY A 308 33.21 8.74 81.23
CA GLY A 308 32.53 7.47 81.54
C GLY A 308 31.08 7.36 81.04
N ALA A 309 30.43 8.47 80.67
CA ALA A 309 29.07 8.43 80.12
C ALA A 309 29.01 7.69 78.77
N GLN A 310 27.94 6.92 78.54
CA GLN A 310 27.77 6.10 77.33
C GLN A 310 26.41 6.33 76.68
N ALA A 311 26.34 6.18 75.36
CA ALA A 311 25.12 6.30 74.58
C ALA A 311 25.09 5.21 73.50
N ASP A 312 23.98 4.49 73.45
CA ASP A 312 23.69 3.46 72.45
C ASP A 312 22.56 3.95 71.56
N PHE A 313 22.78 4.00 70.25
CA PHE A 313 21.76 4.30 69.26
C PHE A 313 21.52 3.08 68.38
N ARG A 314 20.26 2.69 68.20
CA ARG A 314 19.85 1.60 67.31
C ARG A 314 18.96 2.14 66.21
N VAL A 315 19.30 1.81 64.97
CA VAL A 315 18.56 2.22 63.77
C VAL A 315 18.01 0.96 63.09
N ASN A 316 16.71 0.91 62.86
CA ASN A 316 16.09 -0.20 62.12
C ASN A 316 16.09 0.06 60.60
N LEU A 317 15.58 -0.90 59.81
CA LEU A 317 15.46 -0.80 58.35
C LEU A 317 14.57 0.36 57.88
N SER A 318 13.49 0.68 58.62
CA SER A 318 12.59 1.80 58.30
C SER A 318 13.09 3.16 58.79
N GLY A 319 14.38 3.28 59.15
CA GLY A 319 14.99 4.52 59.61
C GLY A 319 14.57 5.01 61.01
N HIS A 320 13.79 4.22 61.76
CA HIS A 320 13.44 4.56 63.14
C HIS A 320 14.67 4.45 64.05
N LEU A 321 14.86 5.50 64.84
CA LEU A 321 15.96 5.65 65.78
C LEU A 321 15.47 5.38 67.21
N SER A 322 16.07 4.41 67.88
CA SER A 322 15.94 4.24 69.33
C SER A 322 17.28 4.50 70.01
N TYR A 323 17.28 5.09 71.20
CA TYR A 323 18.52 5.48 71.88
C TYR A 323 18.45 5.24 73.39
N LYS A 324 19.62 5.02 74.00
CA LYS A 324 19.75 4.69 75.41
C LYS A 324 21.03 5.31 75.98
N PHE A 325 20.89 6.20 76.96
CA PHE A 325 22.01 6.85 77.64
C PHE A 325 22.25 6.20 79.00
N HIS A 326 23.50 5.90 79.33
CA HIS A 326 23.90 5.17 80.52
C HIS A 326 25.09 5.80 81.24
N GLN A 327 25.19 5.54 82.55
CA GLN A 327 26.26 6.03 83.43
C GLN A 327 26.27 7.55 83.64
N TYR A 328 25.09 8.18 83.54
CA TYR A 328 24.88 9.57 83.93
C TYR A 328 24.53 9.68 85.41
N LYS A 329 25.00 10.74 86.08
CA LYS A 329 24.63 11.07 87.47
C LYS A 329 23.62 12.21 87.46
N GLY A 330 22.41 12.00 88.00
CA GLY A 330 21.32 12.97 87.96
C GLY A 330 20.83 13.28 86.53
N LYS A 331 20.09 14.40 86.36
CA LYS A 331 19.60 14.95 85.06
C LYS A 331 20.69 15.44 84.10
N THR A 332 21.96 15.05 84.29
CA THR A 332 23.07 15.49 83.42
C THR A 332 22.97 14.93 81.99
N CYS A 333 22.19 13.86 81.78
CA CYS A 333 21.92 13.30 80.46
C CYS A 333 21.12 14.25 79.56
N GLU A 334 20.22 15.08 80.11
CA GLU A 334 19.41 16.01 79.32
C GLU A 334 20.25 17.06 78.60
N LYS A 335 21.37 17.48 79.21
CA LYS A 335 22.31 18.43 78.61
C LYS A 335 23.01 17.88 77.37
N ASP A 336 23.16 16.56 77.28
CA ASP A 336 23.78 15.89 76.14
C ASP A 336 22.74 15.46 75.09
N VAL A 337 21.57 14.97 75.53
CA VAL A 337 20.49 14.54 74.64
C VAL A 337 19.93 15.71 73.84
N THR A 338 19.68 16.86 74.48
CA THR A 338 19.04 18.02 73.82
C THR A 338 19.81 18.55 72.61
N PRO A 339 21.13 18.83 72.66
CA PRO A 339 21.87 19.32 71.49
C PRO A 339 22.03 18.25 70.40
N ILE A 340 22.15 16.97 70.76
CA ILE A 340 22.24 15.87 69.77
C ILE A 340 20.93 15.76 69.01
N MET A 341 19.80 15.71 69.71
CA MET A 341 18.49 15.60 69.07
C MET A 341 18.13 16.85 68.25
N ALA A 342 18.50 18.04 68.72
CA ALA A 342 18.35 19.28 67.95
C ALA A 342 19.20 19.25 66.67
N THR A 343 20.45 18.77 66.74
CA THR A 343 21.30 18.65 65.54
C THR A 343 20.75 17.64 64.54
N LEU A 344 20.21 16.52 65.01
CA LEU A 344 19.58 15.51 64.14
C LEU A 344 18.33 16.04 63.44
N GLN A 345 17.54 16.87 64.12
CA GLN A 345 16.33 17.48 63.57
C GLN A 345 16.65 18.67 62.65
N ASP A 346 17.52 19.58 63.07
CA ASP A 346 17.81 20.85 62.39
C ASP A 346 18.79 20.70 61.22
N ALA A 347 19.85 19.88 61.38
CA ALA A 347 20.90 19.74 60.36
C ALA A 347 20.64 18.60 59.37
N TYR A 348 19.90 17.56 59.79
CA TYR A 348 19.66 16.36 58.99
C TYR A 348 18.17 16.08 58.74
N GLY A 349 17.26 16.94 59.21
CA GLY A 349 15.82 16.88 58.90
C GLY A 349 15.10 15.66 59.48
N ILE A 350 15.69 14.95 60.44
CA ILE A 350 15.10 13.74 61.03
C ILE A 350 13.92 14.14 61.92
N SER A 351 12.70 13.80 61.48
CA SER A 351 11.47 14.13 62.20
C SER A 351 11.23 13.13 63.34
N LEU A 352 11.44 13.59 64.58
CA LEU A 352 11.17 12.82 65.80
C LEU A 352 9.67 12.89 66.14
N SER A 353 8.80 12.30 65.31
CA SER A 353 7.35 12.43 65.42
C SER A 353 6.76 11.88 66.73
N ASP A 354 7.36 10.81 67.27
CA ASP A 354 6.82 10.06 68.41
C ASP A 354 7.89 9.82 69.50
N LYS A 355 8.36 10.89 70.16
CA LYS A 355 9.28 10.76 71.30
C LYS A 355 8.57 10.09 72.48
N ARG A 356 8.76 8.78 72.65
CA ARG A 356 8.27 8.01 73.80
C ARG A 356 9.41 7.65 74.75
N VAL A 357 9.37 8.22 75.96
CA VAL A 357 10.33 7.85 77.02
C VAL A 357 9.77 6.66 77.78
N ILE A 358 10.40 5.50 77.62
CA ILE A 358 9.90 4.22 78.16
C ILE A 358 10.34 4.02 79.63
N TRP A 359 11.41 4.69 80.06
CA TRP A 359 11.91 4.64 81.43
C TRP A 359 12.81 5.85 81.75
N VAL A 360 12.65 6.43 82.95
CA VAL A 360 13.48 7.50 83.51
C VAL A 360 13.98 7.04 84.87
N ASN A 361 15.23 7.37 85.22
CA ASN A 361 15.81 6.97 86.49
C ASN A 361 15.02 7.59 87.67
N PRO A 362 14.51 6.78 88.64
CA PRO A 362 13.68 7.28 89.74
C PRO A 362 14.35 8.35 90.62
N ASP A 363 15.68 8.28 90.79
CA ASP A 363 16.47 9.25 91.57
C ASP A 363 16.42 10.69 91.01
N ASP A 364 15.99 10.87 89.76
CA ASP A 364 15.89 12.18 89.12
C ASP A 364 14.60 12.96 89.48
N GLN A 365 13.60 12.32 90.13
CA GLN A 365 12.37 12.99 90.55
C GLN A 365 12.47 13.64 91.94
N ASP A 366 13.38 13.18 92.80
CA ASP A 366 13.40 13.55 94.23
C ASP A 366 14.18 14.84 94.56
N GLN A 367 14.87 15.47 93.60
CA GLN A 367 15.61 16.72 93.86
C GLN A 367 14.73 17.99 93.91
N ASP A 368 13.48 17.92 93.45
CA ASP A 368 12.53 19.04 93.51
C ASP A 368 11.59 18.98 94.74
N ALA A 369 11.79 18.02 95.65
CA ALA A 369 11.03 17.90 96.89
C ALA A 369 11.49 18.93 97.93
N ARG A 370 10.58 19.80 98.40
CA ARG A 370 10.87 20.78 99.48
C ARG A 370 11.26 20.03 100.77
N PRO A 371 12.33 20.44 101.47
CA PRO A 371 12.70 19.81 102.74
C PRO A 371 11.63 20.07 103.80
N TYR A 372 11.25 19.02 104.54
CA TYR A 372 10.35 19.09 105.69
C TYR A 372 11.04 19.85 106.84
N PRO A 373 10.37 20.79 107.55
CA PRO A 373 10.96 21.44 108.71
C PRO A 373 11.08 20.48 109.91
N ASP A 374 12.26 20.45 110.52
CA ASP A 374 12.66 19.63 111.67
C ASP A 374 11.69 19.70 112.87
N ALA A 375 11.39 18.54 113.42
CA ALA A 375 10.66 18.37 114.68
C ALA A 375 11.53 17.62 115.70
N THR A 376 12.21 18.36 116.57
CA THR A 376 12.66 18.01 117.94
C THR A 376 13.34 19.25 118.54
N GLN A 377 13.17 19.70 119.78
CA GLN A 377 12.52 19.16 120.97
C GLN A 377 12.37 20.29 122.02
N GLU A 378 11.33 20.16 122.84
CA GLU A 378 11.12 20.63 124.22
C GLU A 378 12.27 21.35 124.98
N ARG A 379 11.95 22.43 125.70
CA ARG A 379 11.89 22.44 127.19
C ARG A 379 11.61 23.83 127.82
N SER A 380 10.54 23.85 128.61
CA SER A 380 10.35 24.50 129.92
C SER A 380 10.73 25.98 130.12
N LYS A 381 9.72 26.84 130.35
CA LYS A 381 9.27 27.23 131.71
C LYS A 381 7.95 27.98 131.65
#